data_AF-A0A833JCT6-F1
#
_entry.id   AF-A0A833JCT6-F1
#
_cell.length_a   1.000
_cell.length_b   1.000
_cell.length_c   1.000
_cell.angle_alpha   90.00
_cell.angle_beta   90.00
_cell.angle_gamma   90.00
#
_symmetry.space_group_name_H-M   'P 1'
#
loop_
_entity.id
_entity.type
_entity.pdbx_description
1 polymer ?
#
loop_
_entity_poly.entity_id
_entity_poly.type
_entity_poly.pdbx_seq_one_letter_code
_entity_poly.pdbx_strand_id
1 'polypeptide(L)'
;MKIYTIPDCPFCFRVKIALKIRKIVDYHIEIQDIDLKNPPKDFLDISPNKTVPALELSQGNGFSDSMLIVEYLDSIQGKGERLYASTLDESMKIKMLIELLSENVTKTIAQILFTNGSAVEERKALAKVPIAFYELEKLLNKKDKRFLGGNNLNAADIHLIPFALYYIAAEKLLKKWISPEKNSKVEKYFNDILFHSAIRKAIPSIEELTHFISLFFTPKSEIQKIKSSSRKLVDDISEELVNLNESIRKYNSTQMWHRNENNQGSFIETVFHFKSYEDAIKAIQTLCDVQETADHHAKFTLDNFSQLKVEVCTHEPNWGVTSMDFAFAEVLTSRIFK
;
A
#
# COMPACT_ATOMS: atom_id res chain seq x y z
N MET A 1 -11.24 -20.84 -20.78
CA MET A 1 -10.68 -20.47 -19.46
C MET A 1 -11.20 -19.09 -19.12
N LYS A 2 -11.27 -18.75 -17.84
CA LYS A 2 -11.69 -17.42 -17.39
C LYS A 2 -10.69 -16.89 -16.38
N ILE A 3 -10.38 -15.60 -16.45
CA ILE A 3 -9.49 -14.93 -15.50
C ILE A 3 -10.30 -13.84 -14.80
N TYR A 4 -10.47 -14.00 -13.49
CA TYR A 4 -11.08 -13.00 -12.64
C TYR A 4 -10.05 -11.93 -12.28
N THR A 5 -10.38 -10.67 -12.56
CA THR A 5 -9.52 -9.51 -12.29
C THR A 5 -10.27 -8.41 -11.55
N ILE A 6 -9.52 -7.38 -11.14
CA ILE A 6 -10.09 -6.06 -10.84
C ILE A 6 -9.31 -5.00 -11.65
N PRO A 7 -9.92 -3.84 -11.99
CA PRO A 7 -9.38 -2.91 -12.97
C PRO A 7 -8.01 -2.30 -12.63
N ASP A 8 -7.71 -2.11 -11.34
CA ASP A 8 -6.60 -1.33 -10.81
C ASP A 8 -5.67 -2.17 -9.92
N CYS A 9 -5.60 -3.47 -10.16
CA CYS A 9 -4.73 -4.37 -9.41
C CYS A 9 -3.39 -4.61 -10.12
N PRO A 10 -2.24 -4.26 -9.49
CA PRO A 10 -0.92 -4.51 -10.07
C PRO A 10 -0.64 -6.00 -10.30
N PHE A 11 -1.22 -6.90 -9.50
CA PHE A 11 -1.10 -8.34 -9.71
C PHE A 11 -1.89 -8.80 -10.95
N CYS A 12 -3.07 -8.23 -11.20
CA CYS A 12 -3.86 -8.51 -12.41
C CYS A 12 -3.15 -8.00 -13.67
N PHE A 13 -2.44 -6.86 -13.55
CA PHE A 13 -1.64 -6.32 -14.66
C PHE A 13 -0.53 -7.27 -15.11
N ARG A 14 0.09 -8.05 -14.21
CA ARG A 14 1.07 -9.08 -14.60
C ARG A 14 0.47 -10.04 -15.64
N VAL A 15 -0.75 -10.50 -15.39
CA VAL A 15 -1.47 -11.43 -16.26
C VAL A 15 -1.89 -10.75 -17.57
N LYS A 16 -2.46 -9.53 -17.50
CA LYS A 16 -2.86 -8.76 -18.70
C LYS A 16 -1.66 -8.49 -19.62
N ILE A 17 -0.50 -8.13 -19.06
CA ILE A 17 0.73 -7.90 -19.85
C ILE A 17 1.23 -9.23 -20.44
N ALA A 18 1.23 -10.33 -19.67
CA ALA A 18 1.66 -11.63 -20.17
C ALA A 18 0.82 -12.13 -21.35
N LEU A 19 -0.51 -12.01 -21.27
CA LEU A 19 -1.43 -12.32 -22.38
C LEU A 19 -1.05 -11.53 -23.65
N LYS A 20 -0.76 -10.23 -23.50
CA LYS A 20 -0.39 -9.36 -24.61
C LYS A 20 0.93 -9.75 -25.25
N ILE A 21 1.97 -10.01 -24.45
CA ILE A 21 3.30 -10.39 -24.94
C ILE A 21 3.24 -11.74 -25.64
N ARG A 22 2.55 -12.71 -25.02
CA ARG A 22 2.38 -14.06 -25.56
C ARG A 22 1.45 -14.13 -26.76
N LYS A 23 0.76 -13.02 -27.07
CA LYS A 23 -0.24 -12.92 -28.14
C LYS A 23 -1.24 -14.08 -28.06
N ILE A 24 -1.65 -14.41 -26.84
CA ILE A 24 -2.71 -15.39 -26.60
C ILE A 24 -4.01 -14.66 -26.93
N VAL A 25 -4.75 -15.21 -27.90
CA VAL A 25 -5.91 -14.52 -28.47
C VAL A 25 -7.16 -14.85 -27.64
N ASP A 26 -8.00 -13.83 -27.44
CA ASP A 26 -9.12 -13.79 -26.48
C ASP A 26 -10.16 -14.90 -26.66
N TYR A 27 -10.24 -15.55 -27.82
CA TYR A 27 -11.24 -16.60 -28.08
C TYR A 27 -11.12 -17.85 -27.17
N HIS A 28 -10.08 -17.97 -26.34
CA HIS A 28 -9.92 -19.07 -25.37
C HIS A 28 -9.87 -18.61 -23.90
N ILE A 29 -9.82 -17.30 -23.66
CA ILE A 29 -9.65 -16.71 -22.32
C ILE A 29 -10.61 -15.53 -22.17
N GLU A 30 -11.61 -15.69 -21.33
CA GLU A 30 -12.48 -14.60 -20.89
C GLU A 30 -11.81 -13.87 -19.72
N ILE A 31 -11.67 -12.54 -19.80
CA ILE A 31 -11.26 -11.72 -18.65
C ILE A 31 -12.52 -11.09 -18.06
N GLN A 32 -12.77 -11.35 -16.78
CA GLN A 32 -13.93 -10.83 -16.05
C GLN A 32 -13.48 -9.98 -14.87
N ASP A 33 -13.74 -8.67 -14.92
CA ASP A 33 -13.59 -7.81 -13.74
C ASP A 33 -14.73 -8.08 -12.74
N ILE A 34 -14.41 -8.20 -11.45
CA ILE A 34 -15.38 -8.54 -10.38
C ILE A 34 -15.37 -7.52 -9.24
N ASP A 35 -16.45 -7.48 -8.46
CA ASP A 35 -16.50 -6.76 -7.17
C ASP A 35 -16.15 -7.72 -6.03
N LEU A 36 -15.03 -7.48 -5.34
CA LEU A 36 -14.60 -8.30 -4.21
C LEU A 36 -15.51 -8.18 -2.97
N LYS A 37 -16.38 -7.15 -2.90
CA LYS A 37 -17.41 -7.05 -1.85
C LYS A 37 -18.56 -8.02 -2.08
N ASN A 38 -18.87 -8.31 -3.34
CA ASN A 38 -19.89 -9.26 -3.74
C ASN A 38 -19.37 -10.22 -4.83
N PRO A 39 -18.41 -11.09 -4.48
CA PRO A 39 -17.71 -11.91 -5.46
C PRO A 39 -18.62 -13.02 -6.01
N PRO A 40 -18.50 -13.40 -7.31
CA PRO A 40 -19.18 -14.55 -7.87
C PRO A 40 -18.81 -15.86 -7.14
N LYS A 41 -19.75 -16.81 -7.09
CA LYS A 41 -19.53 -18.12 -6.44
C LYS A 41 -18.36 -18.88 -7.09
N ASP A 42 -18.34 -18.95 -8.42
CA ASP A 42 -17.32 -19.69 -9.17
C ASP A 42 -15.90 -19.17 -8.90
N PHE A 43 -15.75 -17.86 -8.62
CA PHE A 43 -14.49 -17.28 -8.18
C PHE A 43 -14.09 -17.72 -6.76
N LEU A 44 -15.05 -17.78 -5.83
CA LEU A 44 -14.79 -18.21 -4.45
C LEU A 44 -14.36 -19.68 -4.38
N ASP A 45 -14.87 -20.52 -5.28
CA ASP A 45 -14.52 -21.94 -5.34
C ASP A 45 -13.02 -22.14 -5.68
N ILE A 46 -12.42 -21.25 -6.47
CA ILE A 46 -11.01 -21.31 -6.87
C ILE A 46 -10.08 -20.36 -6.09
N SER A 47 -10.64 -19.34 -5.42
CA SER A 47 -9.92 -18.35 -4.63
C SER A 47 -10.66 -18.09 -3.31
N PRO A 48 -10.63 -19.03 -2.35
CA PRO A 48 -11.34 -18.89 -1.08
C PRO A 48 -10.86 -17.69 -0.25
N ASN A 49 -9.62 -17.26 -0.47
CA ASN A 49 -9.03 -16.07 0.15
C ASN A 49 -9.45 -14.75 -0.53
N LYS A 50 -10.31 -14.80 -1.55
CA LYS A 50 -10.80 -13.64 -2.32
C LYS A 50 -9.67 -12.83 -2.96
N THR A 51 -8.61 -13.50 -3.42
CA THR A 51 -7.47 -12.86 -4.08
C THR A 51 -7.63 -12.92 -5.60
N VAL A 52 -7.22 -11.82 -6.25
CA VAL A 52 -7.14 -11.70 -7.71
C VAL A 52 -5.68 -11.41 -8.11
N PRO A 53 -5.25 -11.81 -9.31
CA PRO A 53 -6.01 -12.53 -10.33
C PRO A 53 -6.24 -14.00 -9.95
N ALA A 54 -7.34 -14.58 -10.42
CA ALA A 54 -7.63 -16.01 -10.30
C ALA A 54 -7.98 -16.60 -11.67
N LEU A 55 -7.38 -17.74 -12.02
CA LEU A 55 -7.60 -18.44 -13.28
C LEU A 55 -8.53 -19.64 -13.05
N GLU A 56 -9.66 -19.62 -13.72
CA GLU A 56 -10.60 -20.72 -13.84
C GLU A 56 -10.30 -21.54 -15.11
N LEU A 57 -10.08 -22.82 -14.90
CA LEU A 57 -9.91 -23.85 -15.92
C LEU A 57 -11.24 -24.57 -16.19
N SER A 58 -11.23 -25.59 -17.04
CA SER A 58 -12.41 -26.43 -17.24
C SER A 58 -12.84 -27.15 -15.95
N GLN A 59 -14.15 -27.39 -15.81
CA GLN A 59 -14.74 -28.24 -14.76
C GLN A 59 -14.60 -27.72 -13.33
N GLY A 60 -14.62 -26.39 -13.12
CA GLY A 60 -14.60 -25.80 -11.77
C GLY A 60 -13.25 -25.92 -11.05
N ASN A 61 -12.18 -26.25 -11.77
CA ASN A 61 -10.81 -26.23 -11.25
C ASN A 61 -10.17 -24.86 -11.53
N GLY A 62 -9.21 -24.45 -10.72
CA GLY A 62 -8.51 -23.19 -10.89
C GLY A 62 -7.53 -22.90 -9.78
N PHE A 63 -6.87 -21.75 -9.87
CA PHE A 63 -5.96 -21.28 -8.84
C PHE A 63 -5.78 -19.76 -8.89
N SER A 64 -5.41 -19.20 -7.74
CA SER A 64 -5.06 -17.78 -7.59
C SER A 64 -3.57 -17.64 -7.29
N ASP A 65 -2.81 -17.04 -8.19
CA ASP A 65 -1.50 -16.43 -7.96
C ASP A 65 -1.05 -15.78 -9.28
N SER A 66 -0.73 -14.49 -9.27
CA SER A 66 -0.38 -13.78 -10.50
C SER A 66 0.79 -14.40 -11.28
N MET A 67 1.83 -14.90 -10.59
CA MET A 67 3.00 -15.46 -11.26
C MET A 67 2.79 -16.90 -11.67
N LEU A 68 2.03 -17.70 -10.92
CA LEU A 68 1.63 -19.04 -11.38
C LEU A 68 0.73 -18.94 -12.62
N ILE A 69 -0.17 -17.96 -12.67
CA ILE A 69 -1.01 -17.73 -13.85
C ILE A 69 -0.15 -17.29 -15.03
N VAL A 70 0.81 -16.38 -14.83
CA VAL A 70 1.77 -15.99 -15.88
C VAL A 70 2.55 -17.19 -16.40
N GLU A 71 3.04 -18.07 -15.52
CA GLU A 71 3.74 -19.30 -15.91
C GLU A 71 2.84 -20.27 -16.68
N TYR A 72 1.60 -20.47 -16.22
CA TYR A 72 0.61 -21.29 -16.93
C TYR A 72 0.35 -20.76 -18.34
N LEU A 73 0.12 -19.44 -18.47
CA LEU A 73 -0.07 -18.79 -19.78
C LEU A 73 1.18 -18.90 -20.66
N ASP A 74 2.37 -18.92 -20.07
CA ASP A 74 3.62 -19.12 -20.80
C ASP A 74 3.78 -20.56 -21.31
N SER A 75 3.14 -21.53 -20.65
CA SER A 75 3.19 -22.95 -21.05
C SER A 75 2.24 -23.29 -22.21
N ILE A 76 1.14 -22.55 -22.38
CA ILE A 76 0.17 -22.79 -23.45
C ILE A 76 0.62 -22.18 -24.79
N GLN A 77 0.03 -22.66 -25.90
CA GLN A 77 0.39 -22.23 -27.25
C GLN A 77 0.05 -20.74 -27.48
N GLY A 78 1.09 -19.90 -27.51
CA GLY A 78 1.02 -18.49 -27.90
C GLY A 78 1.85 -18.22 -29.16
N LYS A 79 1.57 -17.12 -29.85
CA LYS A 79 2.34 -16.66 -31.03
C LYS A 79 3.39 -15.59 -30.69
N GLY A 80 3.48 -15.23 -29.42
CA GLY A 80 4.39 -14.21 -28.90
C GLY A 80 5.68 -14.76 -28.31
N GLU A 81 6.47 -13.87 -27.75
CA GLU A 81 7.75 -14.19 -27.12
C GLU A 81 7.54 -14.90 -25.79
N ARG A 82 8.32 -15.94 -25.50
CA ARG A 82 8.25 -16.65 -24.22
C ARG A 82 8.79 -15.79 -23.08
N LEU A 83 8.11 -15.84 -21.94
CA LEU A 83 8.48 -15.14 -20.70
C LEU A 83 9.40 -16.00 -19.83
N TYR A 84 9.26 -17.32 -19.89
CA TYR A 84 10.22 -18.26 -19.32
C TYR A 84 11.09 -18.86 -20.44
N ALA A 85 12.28 -19.30 -20.06
CA ALA A 85 13.18 -19.93 -21.00
C ALA A 85 12.68 -21.33 -21.39
N SER A 86 13.10 -21.80 -22.57
CA SER A 86 12.74 -23.13 -23.08
C SER A 86 13.43 -24.27 -22.32
N THR A 87 14.57 -23.99 -21.68
CA THR A 87 15.31 -24.97 -20.87
C THR A 87 14.93 -24.85 -19.40
N LEU A 88 14.92 -25.98 -18.69
CA LEU A 88 14.59 -26.00 -17.27
C LEU A 88 15.56 -25.13 -16.46
N ASP A 89 16.86 -25.26 -16.69
CA ASP A 89 17.91 -24.54 -15.95
C ASP A 89 17.79 -23.02 -16.11
N GLU A 90 17.54 -22.52 -17.32
CA GLU A 90 17.36 -21.10 -17.54
C GLU A 90 16.02 -20.60 -16.98
N SER A 91 14.97 -21.41 -17.05
CA SER A 91 13.68 -21.10 -16.43
C SER A 91 13.81 -20.98 -14.91
N MET A 92 14.56 -21.88 -14.26
CA MET A 92 14.87 -21.80 -12.83
C MET A 92 15.68 -20.54 -12.47
N LYS A 93 16.61 -20.12 -13.33
CA LYS A 93 17.32 -18.83 -13.14
C LYS A 93 16.39 -17.62 -13.22
N ILE A 94 15.37 -17.65 -14.07
CA ILE A 94 14.34 -16.60 -14.13
C ILE A 94 13.49 -16.60 -12.86
N LYS A 95 13.10 -17.79 -12.34
CA LYS A 95 12.39 -17.89 -11.06
C LYS A 95 13.21 -17.37 -9.89
N MET A 96 14.50 -17.72 -9.82
CA MET A 96 15.41 -17.17 -8.82
C MET A 96 15.52 -15.64 -8.93
N LEU A 97 15.53 -15.09 -10.14
CA LEU A 97 15.52 -13.65 -10.35
C LEU A 97 14.21 -13.00 -9.87
N ILE A 98 13.07 -13.65 -10.10
CA ILE A 98 11.77 -13.21 -9.56
C ILE A 98 11.82 -13.14 -8.03
N GLU A 99 12.35 -14.16 -7.36
CA GLU A 99 12.48 -14.16 -5.88
C GLU A 99 13.41 -13.04 -5.39
N LEU A 100 14.54 -12.82 -6.06
CA LEU A 100 15.45 -11.72 -5.74
C LEU A 100 14.79 -10.35 -5.91
N LEU A 101 14.00 -10.17 -6.97
CA LEU A 101 13.24 -8.93 -7.17
C LEU A 101 12.15 -8.78 -6.13
N SER A 102 11.41 -9.85 -5.85
CA SER A 102 10.33 -9.88 -4.85
C SER A 102 10.83 -9.36 -3.51
N GLU A 103 11.92 -9.91 -2.99
CA GLU A 103 12.43 -9.55 -1.67
C GLU A 103 13.15 -8.19 -1.64
N ASN A 104 14.00 -7.90 -2.64
CA ASN A 104 14.90 -6.74 -2.58
C ASN A 104 14.33 -5.46 -3.21
N VAL A 105 13.34 -5.58 -4.11
CA VAL A 105 12.85 -4.46 -4.92
C VAL A 105 11.34 -4.30 -4.82
N THR A 106 10.58 -5.31 -5.28
CA THR A 106 9.13 -5.25 -5.43
C THR A 106 8.45 -5.05 -4.09
N LYS A 107 8.87 -5.74 -3.02
CA LYS A 107 8.32 -5.58 -1.67
C LYS A 107 8.42 -4.15 -1.17
N THR A 108 9.56 -3.49 -1.36
CA THR A 108 9.75 -2.09 -0.97
C THR A 108 8.83 -1.17 -1.77
N ILE A 109 8.79 -1.31 -3.09
CA ILE A 109 7.93 -0.48 -3.95
C ILE A 109 6.44 -0.71 -3.62
N ALA A 110 6.03 -1.97 -3.44
CA ALA A 110 4.66 -2.32 -3.08
C ALA A 110 4.27 -1.76 -1.70
N GLN A 111 5.15 -1.83 -0.70
CA GLN A 111 4.88 -1.29 0.64
C GLN A 111 4.51 0.19 0.60
N ILE A 112 5.19 0.99 -0.22
CA ILE A 112 4.91 2.43 -0.37
C ILE A 112 3.51 2.66 -0.97
N LEU A 113 3.11 1.83 -1.94
CA LEU A 113 1.80 1.92 -2.60
C LEU A 113 0.64 1.53 -1.68
N PHE A 114 0.88 0.77 -0.61
CA PHE A 114 -0.17 0.24 0.28
C PHE A 114 -0.06 0.77 1.71
N THR A 115 0.44 1.99 1.89
CA THR A 115 0.52 2.67 3.21
C THR A 115 -0.85 3.11 3.73
N ASN A 116 -1.89 3.08 2.88
CA ASN A 116 -3.27 3.49 3.22
C ASN A 116 -3.32 4.91 3.83
N GLY A 117 -2.54 5.81 3.25
CA GLY A 117 -2.41 7.20 3.68
C GLY A 117 -1.65 7.42 5.00
N SER A 118 -1.01 6.41 5.60
CA SER A 118 -0.13 6.57 6.76
C SER A 118 1.14 7.33 6.38
N ALA A 119 1.37 8.49 7.00
CA ALA A 119 2.57 9.29 6.76
C ALA A 119 3.83 8.62 7.32
N VAL A 120 3.72 7.93 8.46
CA VAL A 120 4.86 7.23 9.07
C VAL A 120 5.29 6.01 8.25
N GLU A 121 4.34 5.18 7.82
CA GLU A 121 4.64 4.01 7.00
C GLU A 121 5.15 4.42 5.62
N GLU A 122 4.59 5.48 5.02
CA GLU A 122 5.13 6.06 3.78
C GLU A 122 6.58 6.50 3.96
N ARG A 123 6.90 7.27 5.01
CA ARG A 123 8.27 7.74 5.27
C ARG A 123 9.25 6.57 5.48
N LYS A 124 8.86 5.57 6.27
CA LYS A 124 9.68 4.36 6.50
C LYS A 124 9.92 3.57 5.21
N ALA A 125 8.91 3.45 4.37
CA ALA A 125 9.01 2.73 3.11
C ALA A 125 9.86 3.51 2.09
N LEU A 126 9.69 4.84 2.01
CA LEU A 126 10.51 5.72 1.17
C LEU A 126 12.00 5.69 1.55
N ALA A 127 12.33 5.59 2.84
CA ALA A 127 13.71 5.49 3.30
C ALA A 127 14.46 4.25 2.76
N LYS A 128 13.73 3.21 2.32
CA LYS A 128 14.29 1.98 1.75
C LYS A 128 14.40 2.01 0.22
N VAL A 129 13.78 2.98 -0.46
CA VAL A 129 13.79 3.08 -1.92
C VAL A 129 15.20 3.15 -2.51
N PRO A 130 16.16 3.93 -1.95
CA PRO A 130 17.51 3.97 -2.51
C PRO A 130 18.17 2.59 -2.55
N ILE A 131 17.91 1.75 -1.54
CA ILE A 131 18.41 0.37 -1.48
C ILE A 131 17.74 -0.48 -2.56
N ALA A 132 16.42 -0.36 -2.74
CA ALA A 132 15.69 -1.08 -3.79
C ALA A 132 16.19 -0.69 -5.20
N PHE A 133 16.44 0.59 -5.46
CA PHE A 133 17.01 1.05 -6.72
C PHE A 133 18.44 0.56 -6.93
N TYR A 134 19.27 0.58 -5.89
CA TYR A 134 20.62 0.02 -5.94
C TYR A 134 20.62 -1.48 -6.29
N GLU A 135 19.73 -2.26 -5.69
CA GLU A 135 19.61 -3.69 -6.00
C GLU A 135 19.06 -3.92 -7.41
N LEU A 136 18.08 -3.13 -7.86
CA LEU A 136 17.60 -3.19 -9.24
C LEU A 136 18.70 -2.82 -10.26
N GLU A 137 19.49 -1.79 -9.98
CA GLU A 137 20.64 -1.38 -10.81
C GLU A 137 21.65 -2.53 -10.97
N LYS A 138 21.97 -3.25 -9.88
CA LYS A 138 22.85 -4.44 -9.93
C LYS A 138 22.27 -5.55 -10.80
N LEU A 139 20.97 -5.82 -10.68
CA LEU A 139 20.30 -6.87 -11.47
C LEU A 139 20.28 -6.52 -12.97
N LEU A 140 20.01 -5.25 -13.31
CA LEU A 140 20.08 -4.74 -14.68
C LEU A 140 21.53 -4.75 -15.22
N ASN A 141 22.53 -4.49 -14.37
CA ASN A 141 23.94 -4.51 -14.75
C ASN A 141 24.44 -5.89 -15.18
N LYS A 142 23.96 -6.98 -14.56
CA LYS A 142 24.40 -8.36 -14.88
C LYS A 142 24.17 -8.76 -16.34
N LYS A 143 23.24 -8.10 -17.03
CA LYS A 143 22.91 -8.42 -18.42
C LYS A 143 23.51 -7.46 -19.43
N ASP A 144 23.75 -6.21 -19.04
CA ASP A 144 24.05 -5.09 -19.95
C ASP A 144 23.07 -5.02 -21.12
N LYS A 145 21.78 -5.17 -20.80
CA LYS A 145 20.67 -5.15 -21.77
C LYS A 145 19.55 -4.24 -21.29
N ARG A 146 18.58 -4.05 -22.18
CA ARG A 146 17.42 -3.18 -22.02
C ARG A 146 16.49 -3.57 -20.86
N PHE A 147 16.26 -4.87 -20.69
CA PHE A 147 15.36 -5.44 -19.70
C PHE A 147 16.04 -6.55 -18.89
N LEU A 148 15.40 -7.04 -17.82
CA LEU A 148 15.89 -8.16 -17.03
C LEU A 148 15.93 -9.45 -17.87
N GLY A 149 15.00 -9.60 -18.82
CA GLY A 149 14.99 -10.61 -19.87
C GLY A 149 16.01 -10.43 -21.00
N GLY A 150 16.81 -9.36 -20.97
CA GLY A 150 17.75 -9.05 -22.03
C GLY A 150 17.19 -7.99 -22.98
N ASN A 151 17.12 -8.30 -24.28
CA ASN A 151 16.54 -7.37 -25.26
C ASN A 151 15.00 -7.34 -25.22
N ASN A 152 14.40 -8.41 -24.69
CA ASN A 152 12.97 -8.62 -24.60
C ASN A 152 12.56 -8.80 -23.14
N LEU A 153 11.28 -8.58 -22.85
CA LEU A 153 10.71 -8.78 -21.52
C LEU A 153 10.63 -10.27 -21.18
N ASN A 154 10.97 -10.65 -19.95
CA ASN A 154 10.74 -11.99 -19.40
C ASN A 154 9.80 -11.95 -18.20
N ALA A 155 9.56 -13.10 -17.56
CA ALA A 155 8.68 -13.20 -16.39
C ALA A 155 9.16 -12.38 -15.18
N ALA A 156 10.47 -12.12 -15.05
CA ALA A 156 11.02 -11.25 -14.01
C ALA A 156 10.67 -9.77 -14.26
N ASP A 157 10.70 -9.34 -15.53
CA ASP A 157 10.16 -8.02 -15.89
C ASP A 157 8.66 -7.93 -15.60
N ILE A 158 7.88 -8.94 -15.99
CA ILE A 158 6.43 -8.99 -15.74
C ILE A 158 6.12 -8.88 -14.24
N HIS A 159 6.92 -9.52 -13.38
CA HIS A 159 6.77 -9.42 -11.95
C HIS A 159 6.87 -7.96 -11.45
N LEU A 160 7.86 -7.20 -11.94
CA LEU A 160 8.18 -5.86 -11.43
C LEU A 160 7.35 -4.74 -12.09
N ILE A 161 7.09 -4.84 -13.39
CA ILE A 161 6.53 -3.75 -14.22
C ILE A 161 5.32 -3.06 -13.59
N PRO A 162 4.26 -3.77 -13.14
CA PRO A 162 3.09 -3.10 -12.60
C PRO A 162 3.43 -2.19 -11.42
N PHE A 163 4.24 -2.67 -10.48
CA PHE A 163 4.66 -1.90 -9.32
C PHE A 163 5.54 -0.71 -9.69
N ALA A 164 6.45 -0.88 -10.65
CA ALA A 164 7.26 0.22 -11.17
C ALA A 164 6.40 1.31 -11.85
N LEU A 165 5.36 0.93 -12.62
CA LEU A 165 4.45 1.89 -13.25
C LEU A 165 3.58 2.63 -12.24
N TYR A 166 3.08 1.93 -11.22
CA TYR A 166 2.42 2.59 -10.08
C TYR A 166 3.36 3.56 -9.36
N TYR A 167 4.63 3.19 -9.18
CA TYR A 167 5.63 4.08 -8.58
C TYR A 167 5.86 5.35 -9.43
N ILE A 168 6.04 5.20 -10.73
CA ILE A 168 6.21 6.31 -11.68
C ILE A 168 4.99 7.24 -11.65
N ALA A 169 3.77 6.68 -11.68
CA ALA A 169 2.55 7.44 -11.65
C ALA A 169 2.36 8.19 -10.30
N ALA A 170 2.70 7.54 -9.19
CA ALA A 170 2.63 8.16 -7.86
C ALA A 170 3.64 9.28 -7.71
N GLU A 171 4.87 9.10 -8.19
CA GLU A 171 5.87 10.17 -8.15
C GLU A 171 5.49 11.34 -9.07
N LYS A 172 4.88 11.08 -10.24
CA LYS A 172 4.33 12.14 -11.10
C LYS A 172 3.25 12.96 -10.41
N LEU A 173 2.40 12.32 -9.60
CA LEU A 173 1.33 12.96 -8.84
C LEU A 173 1.86 13.74 -7.62
N LEU A 174 2.67 13.07 -6.80
CA LEU A 174 3.03 13.52 -5.47
C LEU A 174 4.29 14.41 -5.46
N LYS A 175 5.20 14.23 -6.43
CA LYS A 175 6.46 14.98 -6.59
C LYS A 175 7.30 15.06 -5.31
N LYS A 176 7.33 13.96 -4.55
CA LYS A 176 7.98 13.91 -3.22
C LYS A 176 8.73 12.59 -2.98
N TRP A 177 8.59 11.61 -3.86
CA TRP A 177 9.27 10.35 -3.77
C TRP A 177 10.65 10.43 -4.43
N ILE A 178 11.46 9.42 -4.15
CA ILE A 178 12.83 9.39 -4.63
C ILE A 178 12.81 8.94 -6.09
N SER A 179 13.27 9.79 -7.00
CA SER A 179 13.47 9.39 -8.39
C SER A 179 14.76 8.57 -8.54
N PRO A 180 14.84 7.63 -9.51
CA PRO A 180 16.11 6.98 -9.85
C PRO A 180 17.19 8.00 -10.21
N GLU A 181 18.47 7.66 -9.99
CA GLU A 181 19.58 8.53 -10.37
C GLU A 181 19.59 8.80 -11.89
N LYS A 182 19.90 10.04 -12.27
CA LYS A 182 19.96 10.44 -13.68
C LYS A 182 21.01 9.61 -14.44
N ASN A 183 20.63 9.13 -15.62
CA ASN A 183 21.39 8.25 -16.51
C ASN A 183 21.64 6.82 -15.98
N SER A 184 21.08 6.45 -14.82
CA SER A 184 21.14 5.09 -14.28
C SER A 184 20.43 4.09 -15.20
N LYS A 185 20.72 2.79 -15.05
CA LYS A 185 19.96 1.75 -15.75
C LYS A 185 18.54 1.66 -15.24
N VAL A 186 18.29 1.95 -13.96
CA VAL A 186 16.92 2.02 -13.42
C VAL A 186 16.10 3.10 -14.11
N GLU A 187 16.63 4.32 -14.27
CA GLU A 187 15.92 5.41 -14.98
C GLU A 187 15.60 5.01 -16.43
N LYS A 188 16.57 4.40 -17.13
CA LYS A 188 16.38 3.92 -18.50
C LYS A 188 15.34 2.80 -18.57
N TYR A 189 15.39 1.84 -17.65
CA TYR A 189 14.42 0.75 -17.53
C TYR A 189 13.00 1.30 -17.31
N PHE A 190 12.84 2.28 -16.41
CA PHE A 190 11.55 2.93 -16.13
C PHE A 190 10.98 3.62 -17.38
N ASN A 191 11.82 4.32 -18.12
CA ASN A 191 11.43 4.92 -19.41
C ASN A 191 11.06 3.84 -20.44
N ASP A 192 11.85 2.78 -20.56
CA ASP A 192 11.60 1.71 -21.51
C ASP A 192 10.27 0.99 -21.27
N ILE A 193 9.94 0.66 -20.01
CA ILE A 193 8.65 0.03 -19.68
C ILE A 193 7.47 0.98 -19.88
N LEU A 194 7.66 2.28 -19.57
CA LEU A 194 6.63 3.31 -19.75
C LEU A 194 6.20 3.45 -21.22
N PHE A 195 7.16 3.35 -22.14
CA PHE A 195 6.91 3.50 -23.57
C PHE A 195 6.75 2.16 -24.33
N HIS A 196 6.80 1.02 -23.64
CA HIS A 196 6.70 -0.29 -24.28
C HIS A 196 5.31 -0.54 -24.87
N SER A 197 5.24 -0.87 -26.16
CA SER A 197 3.98 -0.95 -26.91
C SER A 197 3.01 -2.01 -26.40
N ALA A 198 3.50 -3.17 -25.94
CA ALA A 198 2.65 -4.22 -25.39
C ALA A 198 2.07 -3.80 -24.02
N ILE A 199 2.87 -3.14 -23.18
CA ILE A 199 2.45 -2.72 -21.84
C ILE A 199 1.34 -1.66 -21.97
N ARG A 200 1.56 -0.63 -22.78
CA ARG A 200 0.57 0.45 -23.02
C ARG A 200 -0.76 -0.04 -23.62
N LYS A 201 -0.78 -1.21 -24.24
CA LYS A 201 -2.00 -1.83 -24.80
C LYS A 201 -2.65 -2.84 -23.85
N ALA A 202 -2.02 -3.17 -22.73
CA ALA A 202 -2.47 -4.22 -21.81
C ALA A 202 -3.07 -3.64 -20.52
N ILE A 203 -2.67 -2.43 -20.13
CA ILE A 203 -3.03 -1.82 -18.85
C ILE A 203 -3.40 -0.34 -19.05
N PRO A 204 -4.03 0.31 -18.05
CA PRO A 204 -4.33 1.74 -18.09
C PRO A 204 -3.09 2.63 -18.29
N SER A 205 -3.31 3.81 -18.86
CA SER A 205 -2.30 4.86 -18.98
C SER A 205 -1.82 5.37 -17.61
N ILE A 206 -0.68 6.05 -17.57
CA ILE A 206 -0.17 6.67 -16.33
C ILE A 206 -1.18 7.69 -15.80
N GLU A 207 -1.85 8.43 -16.67
CA GLU A 207 -2.91 9.38 -16.32
C GLU A 207 -4.08 8.68 -15.62
N GLU A 208 -4.54 7.54 -16.13
CA GLU A 208 -5.59 6.73 -15.48
C GLU A 208 -5.10 6.11 -14.17
N LEU A 209 -3.85 5.62 -14.11
CA LEU A 209 -3.28 5.09 -12.88
C LEU A 209 -3.17 6.13 -11.77
N THR A 210 -2.87 7.39 -12.12
CA THR A 210 -2.84 8.52 -11.19
C THR A 210 -4.16 8.67 -10.44
N HIS A 211 -5.30 8.42 -11.10
CA HIS A 211 -6.61 8.46 -10.47
C HIS A 211 -6.73 7.37 -9.38
N PHE A 212 -6.39 6.12 -9.70
CA PHE A 212 -6.43 5.01 -8.73
C PHE A 212 -5.45 5.22 -7.58
N ILE A 213 -4.27 5.75 -7.89
CA ILE A 213 -3.22 6.04 -6.93
C ILE A 213 -3.66 7.01 -5.84
N SER A 214 -4.46 8.02 -6.19
CA SER A 214 -4.98 8.98 -5.20
C SER A 214 -5.76 8.29 -4.07
N LEU A 215 -6.40 7.15 -4.35
CA LEU A 215 -7.14 6.38 -3.35
C LEU A 215 -6.22 5.70 -2.34
N PHE A 216 -5.04 5.24 -2.75
CA PHE A 216 -4.05 4.62 -1.85
C PHE A 216 -3.43 5.61 -0.86
N PHE A 217 -3.33 6.87 -1.25
CA PHE A 217 -2.74 7.94 -0.44
C PHE A 217 -3.76 8.80 0.31
N THR A 218 -5.04 8.57 0.06
CA THR A 218 -6.11 9.24 0.81
C THR A 218 -6.10 8.69 2.25
N PRO A 219 -5.89 9.54 3.28
CA PRO A 219 -5.94 9.08 4.67
C PRO A 219 -7.28 8.41 4.96
N LYS A 220 -7.29 7.42 5.86
CA LYS A 220 -8.54 6.79 6.31
C LYS A 220 -9.55 7.85 6.77
N SER A 221 -10.85 7.56 6.60
CA SER A 221 -11.95 8.48 6.94
C SER A 221 -11.85 9.03 8.37
N GLU A 222 -11.39 8.22 9.31
CA GLU A 222 -11.13 8.62 10.70
C GLU A 222 -10.06 9.73 10.81
N ILE A 223 -8.99 9.71 10.01
CA ILE A 223 -8.00 10.79 9.98
C ILE A 223 -8.55 12.04 9.28
N GLN A 224 -9.35 11.84 8.23
CA GLN A 224 -10.02 12.96 7.57
C GLN A 224 -10.95 13.69 8.55
N LYS A 225 -11.61 12.96 9.47
CA LYS A 225 -12.40 13.55 10.55
C LYS A 225 -11.58 14.54 11.38
N ILE A 226 -10.37 14.14 11.83
CA ILE A 226 -9.45 15.03 12.57
C ILE A 226 -9.14 16.27 11.73
N LYS A 227 -8.70 16.08 10.48
CA LYS A 227 -8.30 17.17 9.58
C LYS A 227 -9.42 18.16 9.24
N SER A 228 -10.66 17.69 9.21
CA SER A 228 -11.85 18.51 8.95
C SER A 228 -12.44 19.17 10.20
N SER A 229 -11.96 18.79 11.40
CA SER A 229 -12.51 19.30 12.66
C SER A 229 -12.12 20.76 12.90
N SER A 230 -13.00 21.48 13.60
CA SER A 230 -12.77 22.89 13.94
C SER A 230 -11.54 23.04 14.84
N ARG A 231 -10.68 24.02 14.50
CA ARG A 231 -9.57 24.50 15.34
C ARG A 231 -10.00 25.62 16.30
N LYS A 232 -11.28 25.97 16.35
CA LYS A 232 -11.79 26.92 17.33
C LYS A 232 -11.82 26.27 18.71
N LEU A 233 -11.51 27.06 19.73
CA LEU A 233 -11.64 26.64 21.11
C LEU A 233 -13.08 26.24 21.40
N VAL A 234 -13.22 25.19 22.20
CA VAL A 234 -14.50 24.71 22.73
C VAL A 234 -14.79 25.45 24.04
N ASP A 235 -16.00 25.98 24.15
CA ASP A 235 -16.44 26.71 25.34
C ASP A 235 -16.73 25.76 26.52
N ASP A 236 -17.43 24.64 26.26
CA ASP A 236 -17.75 23.61 27.26
C ASP A 236 -16.95 22.31 27.03
N ILE A 237 -15.73 22.29 27.55
CA ILE A 237 -14.84 21.11 27.51
C ILE A 237 -15.49 19.92 28.24
N SER A 238 -16.30 20.17 29.27
CA SER A 238 -16.89 19.12 30.10
C SER A 238 -17.98 18.35 29.35
N GLU A 239 -18.84 19.05 28.62
CA GLU A 239 -19.84 18.43 27.74
C GLU A 239 -19.18 17.58 26.64
N GLU A 240 -18.19 18.13 25.94
CA GLU A 240 -17.50 17.40 24.87
C GLU A 240 -16.71 16.18 25.39
N LEU A 241 -16.20 16.22 26.62
CA LEU A 241 -15.58 15.04 27.26
C LEU A 241 -16.57 13.91 27.52
N VAL A 242 -17.82 14.24 27.88
CA VAL A 242 -18.87 13.21 28.02
C VAL A 242 -19.12 12.55 26.66
N ASN A 243 -19.30 13.36 25.61
CA ASN A 243 -19.52 12.88 24.24
C ASN A 243 -18.35 12.00 23.74
N LEU A 244 -17.11 12.44 23.96
CA LEU A 244 -15.90 11.69 23.60
C LEU A 244 -15.88 10.33 24.30
N ASN A 245 -16.05 10.30 25.61
CA ASN A 245 -15.99 9.07 26.40
C ASN A 245 -17.13 8.11 26.07
N GLU A 246 -18.32 8.61 25.74
CA GLU A 246 -19.43 7.80 25.24
C GLU A 246 -19.13 7.19 23.86
N SER A 247 -18.52 7.97 22.96
CA SER A 247 -18.13 7.45 21.64
C SER A 247 -17.06 6.36 21.75
N ILE A 248 -16.07 6.56 22.63
CA ILE A 248 -14.98 5.59 22.84
C ILE A 248 -15.47 4.22 23.31
N ARG A 249 -16.54 4.18 24.12
CA ARG A 249 -17.13 2.91 24.61
C ARG A 249 -17.60 1.99 23.47
N LYS A 250 -17.93 2.54 22.29
CA LYS A 250 -18.33 1.76 21.11
C LYS A 250 -17.19 0.87 20.58
N TYR A 251 -15.95 1.17 20.94
CA TYR A 251 -14.77 0.38 20.57
C TYR A 251 -14.39 -0.66 21.65
N ASN A 252 -15.33 -1.04 22.53
CA ASN A 252 -15.08 -1.96 23.67
C ASN A 252 -13.92 -1.52 24.58
N SER A 253 -13.62 -0.23 24.61
CA SER A 253 -12.57 0.34 25.46
C SER A 253 -13.17 0.87 26.76
N THR A 254 -12.48 0.61 27.88
CA THR A 254 -12.75 1.25 29.17
C THR A 254 -11.93 2.53 29.37
N GLN A 255 -11.17 2.96 28.36
CA GLN A 255 -10.33 4.15 28.43
C GLN A 255 -11.21 5.39 28.59
N MET A 256 -10.79 6.29 29.48
CA MET A 256 -11.44 7.59 29.67
C MET A 256 -10.44 8.72 29.48
N TRP A 257 -10.92 9.81 28.92
CA TRP A 257 -10.24 11.09 28.81
C TRP A 257 -10.77 12.04 29.87
N HIS A 258 -9.89 12.89 30.40
CA HIS A 258 -10.17 13.82 31.47
C HIS A 258 -9.69 15.22 31.10
N ARG A 259 -10.34 16.25 31.65
CA ARG A 259 -9.83 17.63 31.59
C ARG A 259 -8.78 17.80 32.67
N ASN A 260 -7.70 18.48 32.33
CA ASN A 260 -6.71 18.98 33.28
C ASN A 260 -6.26 20.38 32.85
N GLU A 261 -5.58 21.11 33.73
CA GLU A 261 -5.12 22.48 33.48
C GLU A 261 -3.71 22.69 34.01
N ASN A 262 -2.96 23.55 33.32
CA ASN A 262 -1.66 24.01 33.77
C ASN A 262 -1.58 25.54 33.68
N ASN A 263 -0.40 26.10 33.93
CA ASN A 263 -0.19 27.56 33.90
C ASN A 263 -0.46 28.22 32.54
N GLN A 264 -0.53 27.44 31.46
CA GLN A 264 -0.77 27.93 30.10
C GLN A 264 -2.26 27.80 29.70
N GLY A 265 -2.98 26.81 30.24
CA GLY A 265 -4.42 26.67 30.11
C GLY A 265 -4.90 25.21 30.19
N SER A 266 -6.14 24.96 29.76
CA SER A 266 -6.76 23.64 29.80
C SER A 266 -6.23 22.71 28.70
N PHE A 267 -6.19 21.41 28.99
CA PHE A 267 -5.89 20.33 28.05
C PHE A 267 -6.73 19.10 28.40
N ILE A 268 -6.81 18.14 27.49
CA ILE A 268 -7.38 16.82 27.78
C ILE A 268 -6.25 15.79 27.88
N GLU A 269 -6.41 14.84 28.79
CA GLU A 269 -5.41 13.79 28.99
C GLU A 269 -6.02 12.41 29.23
N THR A 270 -5.19 11.40 29.01
CA THR A 270 -5.51 10.00 29.28
C THR A 270 -4.25 9.20 29.59
N VAL A 271 -4.38 8.06 30.27
CA VAL A 271 -3.27 7.12 30.50
C VAL A 271 -3.70 5.74 30.01
N PHE A 272 -3.08 5.29 28.92
CA PHE A 272 -3.27 3.92 28.42
C PHE A 272 -2.41 2.96 29.22
N HIS A 273 -2.99 1.85 29.66
CA HIS A 273 -2.32 0.82 30.45
C HIS A 273 -2.18 -0.46 29.63
N PHE A 274 -0.96 -0.97 29.53
CA PHE A 274 -0.62 -2.15 28.75
C PHE A 274 -0.10 -3.28 29.64
N LYS A 275 -0.41 -4.52 29.25
CA LYS A 275 0.08 -5.72 29.96
C LYS A 275 1.54 -6.04 29.65
N SER A 276 2.05 -5.52 28.54
CA SER A 276 3.39 -5.80 28.01
C SER A 276 4.01 -4.51 27.48
N TYR A 277 5.35 -4.44 27.45
CA TYR A 277 6.03 -3.29 26.87
C TYR A 277 5.87 -3.27 25.35
N GLU A 278 5.72 -4.44 24.71
CA GLU A 278 5.50 -4.56 23.29
C GLU A 278 4.21 -3.87 22.86
N ASP A 279 3.14 -4.02 23.64
CA ASP A 279 1.87 -3.35 23.36
C ASP A 279 1.96 -1.84 23.58
N ALA A 280 2.72 -1.39 24.59
CA ALA A 280 3.00 0.02 24.79
C ALA A 280 3.79 0.64 23.61
N ILE A 281 4.78 -0.09 23.08
CA ILE A 281 5.53 0.34 21.89
C ILE A 281 4.63 0.40 20.65
N LYS A 282 3.74 -0.58 20.43
CA LYS A 282 2.75 -0.53 19.34
C LYS A 282 1.81 0.67 19.47
N ALA A 283 1.39 0.99 20.69
CA ALA A 283 0.55 2.16 20.96
C ALA A 283 1.29 3.48 20.67
N ILE A 284 2.58 3.59 21.02
CA ILE A 284 3.41 4.74 20.65
C ILE A 284 3.56 4.85 19.13
N GLN A 285 3.80 3.74 18.43
CA GLN A 285 3.87 3.75 16.96
C GLN A 285 2.56 4.23 16.34
N THR A 286 1.43 3.80 16.90
CA THR A 286 0.09 4.26 16.52
C THR A 286 -0.09 5.75 16.77
N LEU A 287 0.30 6.24 17.96
CA LEU A 287 0.26 7.66 18.31
C LEU A 287 1.07 8.48 17.32
N CYS A 288 2.33 8.10 17.07
CA CYS A 288 3.19 8.77 16.10
C CYS A 288 2.56 8.80 14.70
N ASP A 289 1.96 7.69 14.24
CA ASP A 289 1.29 7.66 12.95
C ASP A 289 0.09 8.61 12.88
N VAL A 290 -0.77 8.62 13.90
CA VAL A 290 -1.92 9.53 13.95
C VAL A 290 -1.45 10.97 13.94
N GLN A 291 -0.42 11.32 14.74
CA GLN A 291 0.11 12.68 14.80
C GLN A 291 0.62 13.17 13.45
N GLU A 292 1.52 12.41 12.83
CA GLU A 292 2.14 12.78 11.56
C GLU A 292 1.12 12.79 10.41
N THR A 293 0.16 11.87 10.42
CA THR A 293 -0.82 11.78 9.33
C THR A 293 -1.92 12.84 9.46
N ALA A 294 -2.31 13.20 10.68
CA ALA A 294 -3.30 14.23 10.96
C ALA A 294 -2.71 15.65 10.97
N ASP A 295 -1.38 15.80 11.04
CA ASP A 295 -0.70 17.08 11.28
C ASP A 295 -1.20 17.74 12.57
N HIS A 296 -1.24 16.94 13.65
CA HIS A 296 -1.73 17.35 14.95
C HIS A 296 -1.01 16.58 16.06
N HIS A 297 -0.35 17.29 16.95
CA HIS A 297 0.58 16.70 17.90
C HIS A 297 0.03 16.67 19.31
N ALA A 298 0.32 15.59 20.02
CA ALA A 298 0.09 15.44 21.43
C ALA A 298 1.43 15.43 22.18
N LYS A 299 1.40 15.81 23.44
CA LYS A 299 2.51 15.53 24.36
C LYS A 299 2.28 14.16 24.96
N PHE A 300 3.32 13.33 25.08
CA PHE A 300 3.19 12.02 25.69
C PHE A 300 4.43 11.60 26.48
N THR A 301 4.23 10.75 27.49
CA THR A 301 5.29 10.07 28.24
C THR A 301 5.00 8.59 28.32
N LEU A 302 6.05 7.76 28.29
CA LEU A 302 5.96 6.33 28.58
C LEU A 302 6.54 6.08 29.97
N ASP A 303 5.66 5.84 30.94
CA ASP A 303 6.02 5.57 32.31
C ASP A 303 6.02 4.05 32.56
N ASN A 304 7.04 3.56 33.28
CA ASN A 304 7.19 2.15 33.65
C ASN A 304 7.06 1.16 32.49
N PHE A 305 7.41 1.58 31.27
CA PHE A 305 7.31 0.81 30.02
C PHE A 305 5.91 0.22 29.71
N SER A 306 4.86 0.66 30.40
CA SER A 306 3.52 0.07 30.32
C SER A 306 2.39 1.08 30.45
N GLN A 307 2.70 2.34 30.77
CA GLN A 307 1.73 3.41 30.90
C GLN A 307 2.06 4.52 29.90
N LEU A 308 1.24 4.67 28.88
CA LEU A 308 1.37 5.76 27.91
C LEU A 308 0.44 6.90 28.33
N LYS A 309 1.00 7.94 28.93
CA LYS A 309 0.27 9.19 29.22
C LYS A 309 0.24 10.05 27.96
N VAL A 310 -0.93 10.55 27.58
CA VAL A 310 -1.11 11.43 26.41
C VAL A 310 -1.89 12.68 26.84
N GLU A 311 -1.38 13.85 26.46
CA GLU A 311 -1.94 15.18 26.70
C GLU A 311 -2.17 15.85 25.33
N VAL A 312 -3.37 16.36 25.09
CA VAL A 312 -3.77 16.95 23.81
C VAL A 312 -4.40 18.33 24.05
N CYS A 313 -3.89 19.34 23.35
CA CYS A 313 -4.42 20.69 23.31
C CYS A 313 -3.82 21.46 22.13
N THR A 314 -4.47 22.57 21.79
CA THR A 314 -4.00 23.51 20.77
C THR A 314 -3.28 24.68 21.43
N HIS A 315 -2.08 25.00 20.94
CA HIS A 315 -1.23 26.06 21.51
C HIS A 315 -1.27 27.38 20.72
N GLU A 316 -1.75 27.36 19.47
CA GLU A 316 -1.82 28.53 18.58
C GLU A 316 -3.21 28.69 17.95
N PRO A 317 -3.77 29.92 17.87
CA PRO A 317 -3.19 31.17 18.35
C PRO A 317 -3.30 31.38 19.87
N ASN A 318 -4.16 30.62 20.55
CA ASN A 318 -4.36 30.67 22.00
C ASN A 318 -4.36 29.25 22.56
N TRP A 319 -3.87 29.10 23.79
CA TRP A 319 -3.93 27.84 24.50
C TRP A 319 -5.37 27.42 24.78
N GLY A 320 -5.71 26.17 24.47
CA GLY A 320 -6.96 25.55 24.92
C GLY A 320 -7.27 24.27 24.17
N VAL A 321 -8.51 23.80 24.33
CA VAL A 321 -9.01 22.57 23.69
C VAL A 321 -9.97 22.91 22.58
N THR A 322 -9.86 22.23 21.46
CA THR A 322 -10.61 22.41 20.22
C THR A 322 -11.33 21.12 19.85
N SER A 323 -12.30 21.19 18.93
CA SER A 323 -12.95 19.99 18.38
C SER A 323 -11.95 19.04 17.70
N MET A 324 -10.84 19.57 17.17
CA MET A 324 -9.76 18.77 16.59
C MET A 324 -9.07 17.89 17.63
N ASP A 325 -8.84 18.42 18.85
CA ASP A 325 -8.23 17.67 19.96
C ASP A 325 -9.12 16.47 20.37
N PHE A 326 -10.43 16.67 20.44
CA PHE A 326 -11.40 15.59 20.73
C PHE A 326 -11.44 14.54 19.62
N ALA A 327 -11.45 14.96 18.35
CA ALA A 327 -11.41 14.04 17.22
C ALA A 327 -10.11 13.22 17.22
N PHE A 328 -8.97 13.84 17.54
CA PHE A 328 -7.69 13.15 17.69
C PHE A 328 -7.74 12.12 18.81
N ALA A 329 -8.23 12.49 19.99
CA ALA A 329 -8.37 11.61 21.14
C ALA A 329 -9.22 10.37 20.84
N GLU A 330 -10.35 10.55 20.14
CA GLU A 330 -11.23 9.45 19.73
C GLU A 330 -10.52 8.49 18.76
N VAL A 331 -9.89 9.03 17.72
CA VAL A 331 -9.22 8.24 16.69
C VAL A 331 -8.04 7.47 17.27
N LEU A 332 -7.22 8.15 18.08
CA LEU A 332 -6.09 7.52 18.79
C LEU A 332 -6.57 6.34 19.63
N THR A 333 -7.61 6.56 20.45
CA THR A 333 -8.16 5.52 21.32
C THR A 333 -8.70 4.35 20.49
N SER A 334 -9.45 4.63 19.43
CA SER A 334 -9.99 3.59 18.55
C SER A 334 -8.89 2.75 17.88
N ARG A 335 -7.74 3.34 17.55
CA ARG A 335 -6.63 2.63 16.89
C ARG A 335 -5.77 1.83 17.86
N ILE A 336 -5.63 2.27 19.11
CA ILE A 336 -4.90 1.52 20.13
C ILE A 336 -5.64 0.24 20.54
N PHE A 337 -6.99 0.26 20.52
CA PHE A 337 -7.82 -0.88 20.95
C PHE A 337 -8.48 -1.68 19.80
N LYS A 338 -8.18 -1.35 18.53
CA LYS A 338 -8.50 -2.18 17.36
C LYS A 338 -7.49 -3.32 17.25
#